data_AF-A0A0F8XNF4-F1
#
_entry.id   AF-A0A0F8XNF4-F1
#
_cell.length_a   1.000
_cell.length_b   1.000
_cell.length_c   1.000
_cell.angle_alpha   90.00
_cell.angle_beta   90.00
_cell.angle_gamma   90.00
#
_symmetry.space_group_name_H-M   'P 1'
#
loop_
_entity.id
_entity.type
_entity.pdbx_description
1 polymer ?
#
loop_
_entity_poly.entity_id
_entity_poly.type
_entity_poly.pdbx_seq_one_letter_code
_entity_poly.pdbx_strand_id
1 'polypeptide(L)' 'MTDNRQRIWLDWTPEGWLAKADFTDGEWAPTSWTHLAEAEQVKRNLEAINPGYRVVVAGVER' A
#
# COMPACT_ATOMS: atom_id res chain seq x y z
N MET A 1 5.53 20.42 7.93
CA MET A 1 4.34 20.39 7.04
C MET A 1 3.77 19.00 7.13
N THR A 2 2.50 18.85 7.49
CA THR A 2 1.84 17.54 7.59
C THR A 2 1.54 17.02 6.19
N ASP A 3 1.97 15.80 5.86
CA ASP A 3 1.59 15.16 4.60
C ASP A 3 0.10 14.84 4.64
N ASN A 4 -0.69 15.59 3.85
CA ASN A 4 -2.15 15.49 3.77
C ASN A 4 -2.62 14.62 2.59
N ARG A 5 -1.72 13.88 1.93
CA ARG A 5 -2.11 12.96 0.86
C ARG A 5 -2.98 11.83 1.41
N GLN A 6 -3.93 11.39 0.60
CA GLN A 6 -4.71 10.18 0.89
C GLN A 6 -3.79 8.96 0.97
N ARG A 7 -4.16 7.98 1.80
CA ARG A 7 -3.29 6.83 2.07
C ARG A 7 -3.75 5.60 1.31
N ILE A 8 -2.76 4.80 0.91
CA ILE A 8 -2.92 3.41 0.53
C ILE A 8 -2.23 2.59 1.61
N TRP A 9 -3.01 1.86 2.38
CA TRP A 9 -2.52 0.90 3.35
C TRP A 9 -2.03 -0.33 2.61
N LEU A 10 -0.85 -0.82 3.01
CA LEU A 10 -0.22 -2.02 2.47
C LEU A 10 -0.04 -3.02 3.60
N ASP A 11 -0.55 -4.25 3.43
CA ASP A 11 -0.43 -5.32 4.43
C ASP A 11 0.04 -6.63 3.78
N TRP A 12 0.82 -7.40 4.53
CA TRP A 12 1.37 -8.68 4.06
C TRP A 12 0.47 -9.83 4.50
N THR A 13 0.19 -10.73 3.57
CA THR A 13 -0.45 -12.02 3.85
C THR A 13 0.41 -13.17 3.30
N PRO A 14 0.18 -14.41 3.75
CA PRO A 14 0.80 -15.58 3.14
C PRO A 14 0.56 -15.70 1.63
N GLU A 15 -0.51 -15.08 1.10
CA GLU A 15 -0.89 -15.07 -0.32
C GLU A 15 -0.26 -13.91 -1.13
N GLY A 16 0.45 -13.01 -0.46
CA GLY A 16 1.09 -11.84 -1.08
C GLY A 16 0.65 -10.52 -0.44
N TRP A 17 0.87 -9.42 -1.16
CA TRP A 17 0.59 -8.07 -0.68
C TRP A 17 -0.86 -7.67 -0.98
N LEU A 18 -1.54 -7.11 0.03
CA LEU A 18 -2.86 -6.52 -0.11
C LEU A 18 -2.76 -4.99 0.02
N ALA A 19 -3.54 -4.26 -0.76
CA ALA A 19 -3.64 -2.81 -0.65
C ALA A 19 -5.08 -2.34 -0.41
N LYS A 20 -5.25 -1.30 0.40
CA LYS A 20 -6.54 -0.66 0.68
C LYS A 20 -6.37 0.85 0.70
N ALA A 21 -7.15 1.56 -0.09
CA ALA A 21 -7.11 3.02 -0.08
C ALA A 21 -8.17 3.60 0.87
N ASP A 22 -7.94 4.80 1.38
CA ASP A 22 -8.89 5.47 2.29
C ASP A 22 -10.28 5.71 1.66
N PHE A 23 -10.39 5.73 0.33
CA PHE A 23 -11.65 5.99 -0.39
C PHE A 23 -12.39 4.72 -0.87
N THR A 24 -11.81 3.53 -0.74
CA THR A 24 -12.45 2.26 -1.16
C THR A 24 -13.39 1.68 -0.10
N ASP A 25 -13.76 2.49 0.90
CA ASP A 25 -14.75 2.19 1.94
C ASP A 25 -14.64 0.80 2.59
N GLY A 26 -13.43 0.27 2.71
CA GLY A 26 -13.21 -0.95 3.48
C GLY A 26 -12.44 -2.06 2.79
N GLU A 27 -12.48 -2.14 1.46
CA GLU A 27 -12.08 -3.36 0.76
C GLU A 27 -10.58 -3.40 0.46
N TRP A 28 -9.95 -4.52 0.85
CA TRP A 28 -8.59 -4.86 0.47
C TRP A 28 -8.60 -5.54 -0.89
N ALA A 29 -7.80 -5.02 -1.81
CA ALA A 29 -7.60 -5.62 -3.12
C ALA A 29 -6.26 -6.37 -3.15
N PRO A 30 -6.22 -7.59 -3.73
CA PRO A 30 -4.96 -8.27 -3.98
C PRO A 30 -4.15 -7.43 -4.95
N THR A 31 -2.93 -7.14 -4.56
CA THR A 31 -2.01 -6.47 -5.46
C THR A 31 -1.30 -7.51 -6.29
N SER A 32 -1.12 -7.26 -7.59
CA SER A 32 -0.50 -8.23 -8.51
C SER A 32 1.01 -8.46 -8.26
N TRP A 33 1.54 -8.07 -7.10
CA TRP A 33 2.93 -8.27 -6.70
C TRP A 33 3.06 -9.59 -5.95
N THR A 34 4.03 -10.39 -6.38
CA THR A 34 4.23 -11.75 -5.89
C THR A 34 4.70 -11.77 -4.43
N HIS A 35 4.55 -12.94 -3.79
CA HIS A 35 5.05 -13.26 -2.43
C HIS A 35 6.55 -12.97 -2.22
N LEU A 36 7.31 -12.77 -3.30
CA LEU A 36 8.76 -12.59 -3.30
C LEU A 36 9.18 -11.11 -3.32
N ALA A 37 8.23 -10.17 -3.48
CA ALA A 37 8.55 -8.75 -3.54
C ALA A 37 8.73 -8.15 -2.14
N GLU A 38 9.81 -7.39 -1.94
CA GLU A 38 10.04 -6.63 -0.69
C GLU A 38 9.02 -5.49 -0.52
N ALA A 39 8.66 -5.19 0.72
CA ALA A 39 7.69 -4.15 1.08
C ALA A 39 8.03 -2.79 0.45
N GLU A 40 9.31 -2.39 0.50
CA GLU A 40 9.82 -1.15 -0.09
C GLU A 40 9.63 -1.10 -1.62
N GLN A 41 9.82 -2.22 -2.30
CA GLN A 41 9.60 -2.28 -3.76
C GLN A 41 8.12 -2.13 -4.09
N VAL A 42 7.25 -2.79 -3.33
CA VAL A 42 5.80 -2.70 -3.52
C VAL A 42 5.30 -1.28 -3.22
N LYS A 43 5.80 -0.67 -2.15
CA LYS A 43 5.55 0.73 -1.80
C LYS A 43 5.90 1.67 -2.94
N ARG A 44 7.14 1.60 -3.45
CA ARG A 44 7.58 2.44 -4.57
C ARG A 44 6.72 2.25 -5.82
N ASN A 45 6.36 1.01 -6.15
CA ASN A 45 5.51 0.71 -7.30
C ASN A 45 4.10 1.32 -7.12
N LEU A 46 3.49 1.15 -5.94
CA LEU A 46 2.17 1.72 -5.64
C LEU A 46 2.18 3.25 -5.69
N GLU A 47 3.20 3.89 -5.14
CA GLU A 47 3.34 5.36 -5.20
C GLU A 47 3.61 5.85 -6.62
N ALA A 48 4.37 5.10 -7.43
CA ALA A 48 4.59 5.44 -8.83
C ALA A 48 3.31 5.34 -9.68
N ILE A 49 2.45 4.36 -9.40
CA ILE A 49 1.14 4.20 -10.06
C ILE A 49 0.14 5.26 -9.55
N ASN A 50 0.26 5.65 -8.28
CA ASN A 50 -0.67 6.53 -7.59
C ASN A 50 0.06 7.75 -6.99
N PRO A 51 0.60 8.68 -7.81
CA PRO A 51 1.49 9.76 -7.34
C PRO A 51 0.81 10.75 -6.38
N GLY A 52 -0.52 10.82 -6.37
CA GLY A 52 -1.30 11.62 -5.42
C GLY A 52 -1.45 11.01 -4.02
N TYR A 53 -0.97 9.79 -3.82
CA TYR A 53 -1.17 9.01 -2.62
C TYR A 53 0.14 8.78 -1.88
N ARG A 54 0.03 8.53 -0.57
CA ARG A 54 1.12 8.02 0.25
C ARG A 54 0.83 6.56 0.57
N VAL A 55 1.80 5.68 0.35
CA VAL A 55 1.65 4.29 0.74
C VAL A 55 2.18 4.12 2.18
N VAL A 56 1.41 3.43 3.01
CA VAL A 56 1.72 3.18 4.43
C VAL A 56 1.77 1.68 4.65
N VAL A 57 2.93 1.18 5.07
CA VAL A 57 3.10 -0.24 5.39
C VAL A 57 2.59 -0.50 6.81
N ALA A 58 1.52 -1.31 6.91
CA ALA A 58 0.91 -1.67 8.19
C ALA A 58 1.94 -2.33 9.12
N GLY A 59 1.96 -1.94 10.39
CA GLY A 59 2.88 -2.49 11.39
C GLY A 59 4.31 -1.93 11.36
N VAL A 60 4.69 -1.18 10.32
CA VAL A 60 6.01 -0.52 10.21
C VAL A 60 5.88 0.99 10.38
N GLU A 61 4.87 1.59 9.77
CA GLU A 61 4.63 3.04 9.77
C GLU A 61 3.34 3.37 10.54
N ARG A 62 3.40 4.36 11.45
CA ARG A 62 2.23 4.96 12.14
C ARG A 62 1.94 6.35 11.59
#